data_AF-A0A2W4JXX2-F1
#
_entry.id   AF-A0A2W4JXX2-F1
#
_cell.length_a   1.000
_cell.length_b   1.000
_cell.length_c   1.000
_cell.angle_alpha   90.00
_cell.angle_beta   90.00
_cell.angle_gamma   90.00
#
_symmetry.space_group_name_H-M   'P 1'
#
loop_
_entity.id
_entity.type
_entity.pdbx_description
1 polymer ?
#
loop_
_entity_poly.entity_id
_entity_poly.type
_entity_poly.pdbx_seq_one_letter_code
_entity_poly.pdbx_strand_id
1 'polypeptide(L)'
;MRSAALTAAAGGDWTTAVIERFRALVRATEERSLVLVVPGMTAREFTAAVGERLEEHAPQLRQCADIFDGVRYGHRLADQAAYELIARTDDEVARARPKVLA
;
A
#
# COMPACT_ATOMS: atom_id res chain seq x y z
N MET A 1 -3.69 11.72 -1.78
CA MET A 1 -3.57 10.25 -1.70
C MET A 1 -4.94 9.58 -1.77
N ARG A 2 -5.66 9.20 -0.70
CA ARG A 2 -6.93 8.45 -0.84
C ARG A 2 -7.98 9.11 -1.74
N SER A 3 -8.23 10.41 -1.56
CA SER A 3 -9.15 11.16 -2.43
C SER A 3 -8.69 11.19 -3.88
N ALA A 4 -7.39 11.42 -4.13
CA ALA A 4 -6.82 11.43 -5.48
C ALA A 4 -6.93 10.05 -6.15
N ALA A 5 -6.68 8.98 -5.38
CA ALA A 5 -6.83 7.61 -5.84
C ALA A 5 -8.27 7.28 -6.25
N LEU A 6 -9.26 7.74 -5.46
CA LEU A 6 -10.68 7.58 -5.77
C LEU A 6 -11.08 8.35 -7.02
N THR A 7 -10.62 9.60 -7.17
CA THR A 7 -10.88 10.41 -8.38
C THR A 7 -10.28 9.76 -9.63
N ALA A 8 -9.05 9.25 -9.54
CA ALA A 8 -8.40 8.55 -10.64
C ALA A 8 -9.14 7.26 -11.02
N ALA A 9 -9.53 6.45 -10.02
CA ALA A 9 -10.31 5.23 -10.24
C ALA A 9 -11.66 5.53 -10.92
N ALA A 10 -12.37 6.57 -10.47
CA ALA A 10 -13.63 6.99 -11.09
C ALA A 10 -13.47 7.45 -12.55
N GLY A 11 -12.30 7.98 -12.91
CA GLY A 11 -11.93 8.35 -14.28
C GLY A 11 -11.34 7.22 -15.11
N GLY A 12 -11.19 6.00 -14.56
CA GLY A 12 -10.54 4.87 -15.24
C GLY A 12 -9.01 4.97 -15.33
N ASP A 13 -8.38 5.95 -14.66
CA ASP A 13 -6.92 6.04 -14.55
C ASP A 13 -6.42 5.13 -13.41
N TRP A 14 -6.34 3.84 -13.72
CA TRP A 14 -5.93 2.81 -12.76
C TRP A 14 -4.48 2.95 -12.31
N THR A 15 -3.60 3.47 -13.16
CA THR A 15 -2.18 3.68 -12.83
C THR A 15 -2.04 4.71 -11.71
N THR A 16 -2.67 5.88 -11.87
CA THR A 16 -2.67 6.90 -10.82
C THR A 16 -3.43 6.42 -9.59
N ALA A 17 -4.54 5.69 -9.77
CA ALA A 17 -5.31 5.15 -8.65
C ALA A 17 -4.48 4.20 -7.77
N VAL A 18 -3.76 3.25 -8.37
CA VAL A 18 -2.84 2.32 -7.68
C VAL A 18 -1.73 3.07 -6.94
N ILE A 19 -1.05 3.99 -7.62
CA ILE A 19 0.08 4.74 -7.05
C ILE A 19 -0.38 5.59 -5.86
N GLU A 20 -1.48 6.33 -6.01
CA GLU A 20 -1.99 7.20 -4.94
C GLU A 20 -2.59 6.42 -3.77
N ARG A 21 -3.16 5.24 -4.01
CA ARG A 21 -3.66 4.38 -2.92
C ARG A 21 -2.52 3.73 -2.14
N PHE A 22 -1.46 3.29 -2.82
CA PHE A 22 -0.27 2.77 -2.13
C PHE A 22 0.42 3.86 -1.29
N ARG A 23 0.53 5.09 -1.82
CA ARG A 23 1.03 6.25 -1.04
C ARG A 23 0.19 6.52 0.20
N ALA A 24 -1.14 6.39 0.10
CA ALA A 24 -2.04 6.51 1.25
C ALA A 24 -1.76 5.44 2.32
N LEU A 25 -1.54 4.20 1.91
CA LEU A 25 -1.15 3.12 2.81
C LEU A 25 0.16 3.46 3.55
N VAL A 26 1.20 3.89 2.82
CA VAL A 26 2.47 4.32 3.42
C VAL A 26 2.24 5.38 4.50
N ARG A 27 1.58 6.48 4.14
CA ARG A 27 1.30 7.59 5.05
C ARG A 27 0.50 7.16 6.28
N ALA A 28 -0.51 6.30 6.10
CA ALA A 28 -1.34 5.84 7.21
C ALA A 28 -0.58 4.96 8.22
N THR A 29 0.40 4.18 7.75
CA THR A 29 1.26 3.39 8.66
C THR A 29 2.30 4.25 9.39
N GLU A 30 2.83 5.27 8.73
CA GLU A 30 3.77 6.23 9.31
C GLU A 30 3.08 7.10 10.39
N GLU A 31 1.89 7.62 10.11
CA GLU A 31 1.07 8.38 11.07
C GLU A 31 0.73 7.58 12.34
N ARG A 32 0.67 6.25 12.21
CA ARG A 32 0.42 5.32 13.32
C ARG A 32 1.69 4.78 13.96
N SER A 33 2.85 5.28 13.54
CA SER A 33 4.18 4.86 14.02
C SER A 33 4.43 3.35 13.90
N LEU A 34 3.84 2.69 12.90
CA LEU A 34 4.05 1.26 12.67
C LEU A 34 5.45 0.98 12.13
N VAL A 35 5.94 1.87 11.26
CA VAL A 35 7.25 1.81 10.60
C VAL A 35 7.78 3.23 10.45
N LEU A 36 9.09 3.40 10.60
CA LEU A 36 9.79 4.62 10.23
C LEU A 36 10.19 4.53 8.76
N VAL A 37 9.65 5.41 7.92
CA VAL A 37 9.99 5.47 6.49
C VAL A 37 11.24 6.35 6.31
N VAL A 38 12.27 5.81 5.66
CA VAL A 38 13.55 6.51 5.43
C VAL A 38 13.76 6.83 3.95
N PRO A 39 14.53 7.88 3.61
CA PRO A 39 14.89 8.15 2.22
C PRO A 39 15.53 6.93 1.54
N GLY A 40 15.04 6.59 0.35
CA GLY A 40 15.52 5.42 -0.42
C GLY A 40 14.86 4.10 -0.06
N MET A 41 13.99 4.05 0.95
CA MET A 41 13.24 2.83 1.29
C MET A 41 12.33 2.42 0.13
N THR A 42 12.46 1.17 -0.28
CA THR A 42 11.65 0.57 -1.36
C THR A 42 10.26 0.17 -0.86
N ALA A 43 9.31 -0.02 -1.78
CA ALA A 43 7.97 -0.51 -1.46
C ALA A 43 8.01 -1.89 -0.79
N ARG A 44 8.93 -2.77 -1.21
CA ARG A 44 9.11 -4.10 -0.60
C ARG A 44 9.65 -4.02 0.81
N GLU A 45 10.68 -3.21 1.06
CA GLU A 45 11.22 -3.01 2.41
C GLU A 45 10.15 -2.43 3.34
N PHE A 46 9.40 -1.43 2.85
CA PHE A 46 8.30 -0.83 3.60
C PHE A 46 7.24 -1.87 3.97
N THR A 47 6.72 -2.62 2.99
CA THR A 47 5.66 -3.61 3.22
C THR A 47 6.13 -4.80 4.06
N ALA A 48 7.41 -5.19 3.96
CA ALA A 48 8.01 -6.17 4.85
C ALA A 48 8.02 -5.69 6.30
N ALA A 49 8.50 -4.47 6.55
CA ALA A 49 8.54 -3.88 7.89
C ALA A 49 7.13 -3.72 8.52
N VAL A 50 6.13 -3.34 7.72
CA VAL A 50 4.74 -3.29 8.20
C VAL A 50 4.22 -4.70 8.48
N GLY A 51 4.54 -5.67 7.62
CA GLY A 51 4.17 -7.07 7.77
C GLY A 51 4.74 -7.72 9.04
N GLU A 52 5.92 -7.33 9.50
CA GLU A 52 6.47 -7.77 10.79
C GLU A 52 5.61 -7.33 11.99
N ARG A 53 4.92 -6.18 11.88
CA ARG A 53 4.02 -5.65 12.93
C ARG A 53 2.60 -6.17 12.78
N LEU A 54 2.22 -6.55 11.57
CA LEU A 54 0.89 -7.01 11.15
C LEU A 54 1.00 -8.32 10.36
N GLU A 55 1.47 -9.38 11.03
CA GLU A 55 1.81 -10.67 10.39
C GLU A 55 0.69 -11.26 9.52
N GLU A 56 -0.56 -11.14 9.97
CA GLU A 56 -1.75 -11.63 9.25
C GLU A 56 -1.94 -10.94 7.89
N HIS A 57 -1.38 -9.74 7.71
CA HIS A 57 -1.51 -8.92 6.51
C HIS A 57 -0.24 -8.98 5.64
N ALA A 58 0.83 -9.63 6.11
CA ALA A 58 2.11 -9.68 5.43
C ALA A 58 2.02 -10.24 3.99
N PRO A 59 1.24 -11.30 3.69
CA PRO A 59 1.06 -11.77 2.32
C PRO A 59 0.43 -10.71 1.40
N GLN A 60 -0.64 -10.06 1.85
CA GLN A 60 -1.33 -9.02 1.09
C GLN A 60 -0.44 -7.79 0.89
N LEU A 61 0.30 -7.40 1.92
CA LEU A 61 1.26 -6.29 1.86
C LEU A 61 2.36 -6.54 0.82
N ARG A 62 2.94 -7.74 0.77
CA ARG A 62 3.91 -8.11 -0.28
C ARG A 62 3.31 -7.98 -1.68
N GLN A 63 2.08 -8.50 -1.87
CA GLN A 63 1.39 -8.39 -3.16
C GLN A 63 1.13 -6.93 -3.55
N CYS A 64 0.82 -6.04 -2.59
CA CYS A 64 0.67 -4.62 -2.84
C CYS A 64 1.98 -3.96 -3.31
N ALA A 65 3.12 -4.33 -2.73
CA ALA A 65 4.43 -3.83 -3.19
C ALA A 65 4.76 -4.30 -4.61
N ASP A 66 4.51 -5.57 -4.93
CA ASP A 66 4.77 -6.10 -6.27
C ASP A 66 3.90 -5.44 -7.35
N ILE A 67 2.62 -5.17 -7.03
CA ILE A 67 1.74 -4.40 -7.91
C ILE A 67 2.26 -2.97 -8.07
N PHE A 68 2.56 -2.31 -6.95
CA PHE A 68 3.01 -0.92 -6.97
C PHE A 68 4.29 -0.77 -7.80
N ASP A 69 5.31 -1.59 -7.54
CA ASP A 69 6.57 -1.56 -8.30
C ASP A 69 6.32 -1.85 -9.79
N GLY A 70 5.53 -2.89 -10.08
CA GLY A 70 5.18 -3.25 -11.45
C GLY A 70 4.52 -2.10 -12.21
N VAL A 71 3.55 -1.42 -11.58
CA VAL A 71 2.84 -0.28 -12.18
C VAL A 71 3.75 0.95 -12.26
N ARG A 72 4.48 1.27 -11.18
CA ARG A 72 5.30 2.48 -11.08
C ARG A 72 6.47 2.49 -12.06
N TYR A 73 7.04 1.32 -12.34
CA TYR A 73 8.17 1.16 -13.26
C TYR A 73 7.74 0.65 -14.65
N GLY A 74 6.44 0.51 -14.92
CA GLY A 74 5.91 0.16 -16.24
C GLY A 74 6.04 -1.31 -16.63
N HIS A 75 6.34 -2.20 -15.68
CA HIS A 75 6.42 -3.64 -15.88
C HIS A 75 5.05 -4.34 -15.82
N ARG A 76 4.00 -3.66 -15.35
CA ARG A 76 2.65 -4.16 -15.22
C ARG A 76 1.62 -3.08 -15.59
N LEU A 77 0.59 -3.47 -16.34
CA LEU A 77 -0.58 -2.61 -16.55
C LEU A 77 -1.45 -2.60 -15.30
N ALA A 78 -1.83 -1.39 -14.85
CA ALA A 78 -2.77 -1.23 -13.76
C ALA A 78 -4.20 -1.50 -14.24
N ASP A 79 -4.97 -2.19 -13.41
CA ASP A 79 -6.39 -2.46 -13.63
C ASP A 79 -7.19 -2.23 -12.34
N GLN A 80 -8.50 -2.35 -12.45
CA GLN A 80 -9.42 -2.20 -11.32
C GLN A 80 -9.10 -3.20 -10.20
N ALA A 81 -8.78 -4.44 -10.53
CA ALA A 81 -8.49 -5.48 -9.53
C ALA A 81 -7.24 -5.16 -8.71
N ALA A 82 -6.18 -4.63 -9.36
CA ALA A 82 -4.98 -4.16 -8.70
C ALA A 82 -5.26 -2.99 -7.75
N TYR A 83 -6.09 -2.03 -8.18
CA TYR A 83 -6.52 -0.92 -7.33
C TYR A 83 -7.33 -1.42 -6.12
N GLU A 84 -8.31 -2.28 -6.33
CA GLU A 84 -9.19 -2.81 -5.27
C GLU A 84 -8.41 -3.61 -4.23
N LEU A 85 -7.41 -4.39 -4.65
CA LEU A 85 -6.54 -5.09 -3.70
C LEU A 85 -5.81 -4.10 -2.79
N ILE A 86 -5.15 -3.08 -3.34
CA ILE A 86 -4.42 -2.10 -2.54
C ILE A 86 -5.39 -1.31 -1.66
N ALA A 87 -6.58 -0.97 -2.18
CA ALA A 87 -7.59 -0.25 -1.43
C ALA A 87 -8.08 -1.04 -0.21
N ARG A 88 -8.38 -2.32 -0.39
CA ARG A 88 -8.78 -3.23 0.69
C ARG A 88 -7.66 -3.41 1.70
N THR A 89 -6.42 -3.67 1.26
CA THR A 89 -5.27 -3.83 2.17
C THR A 89 -5.05 -2.56 2.99
N ASP A 90 -5.16 -1.37 2.38
CA ASP A 90 -5.07 -0.09 3.08
C ASP A 90 -6.16 0.07 4.15
N ASP A 91 -7.41 -0.29 3.86
CA ASP A 91 -8.51 -0.21 4.82
C ASP A 91 -8.36 -1.25 5.96
N GLU A 92 -7.90 -2.46 5.65
CA GLU A 92 -7.64 -3.52 6.63
C GLU A 92 -6.48 -3.13 7.56
N VAL A 93 -5.35 -2.70 7.00
CA VAL A 93 -4.19 -2.22 7.77
C VAL A 93 -4.59 -1.06 8.67
N ALA A 94 -5.39 -0.10 8.18
CA ALA A 94 -5.86 1.03 8.97
C ALA A 94 -6.67 0.62 10.22
N ARG A 95 -7.36 -0.53 10.16
CA ARG A 95 -8.17 -1.07 11.27
C ARG A 95 -7.42 -2.09 12.14
N ALA A 96 -6.35 -2.67 11.61
CA ALA A 96 -5.59 -3.71 12.29
C ALA A 96 -4.94 -3.21 13.58
N ARG A 97 -4.88 -4.07 14.61
CA ARG A 97 -4.17 -3.78 15.86
C ARG A 97 -2.75 -4.35 15.76
N PRO A 98 -1.69 -3.52 15.91
CA PRO A 98 -0.33 -4.02 15.89
C PRO A 98 -0.08 -4.97 17.06
N LYS A 99 0.77 -5.98 16.88
CA LYS A 99 1.30 -6.71 18.02
C LYS A 99 2.11 -5.74 18.87
N VAL A 100 1.82 -5.68 20.17
CA VAL A 100 2.70 -5.01 21.13
C VAL A 100 3.93 -5.92 21.26
N LEU A 101 5.08 -5.46 20.80
CA LEU A 101 6.35 -6.12 21.11
C LEU A 101 6.56 -5.97 22.61
N ALA A 102 6.56 -7.10 23.33
CA ALA A 102 6.86 -7.18 24.76
C ALA A 102 8.36 -7.02 25.02
#